data_AF-A0A7R8V0W3-F1
#
_entry.id   AF-A0A7R8V0W3-F1
#
_cell.length_a   1.000
_cell.length_b   1.000
_cell.length_c   1.000
_cell.angle_alpha   90.00
_cell.angle_beta   90.00
_cell.angle_gamma   90.00
#
_symmetry.space_group_name_H-M   'P 1'
#
loop_
_entity.id
_entity.type
_entity.pdbx_description
1 polymer ?
#
loop_
_entity_poly.entity_id
_entity_poly.type
_entity_poly.pdbx_seq_one_letter_code
_entity_poly.pdbx_strand_id
1 'polypeptide(L)'
;MDKYHNILVEEDLDSILKLDDVDVNSSTLNESIESKLDNYLRISPEESQLIPETGCNTTQFQIQRDTGSPISNLSLSSENINGNGSTYETPFRSYYSCLSLGISPHFQRNCKMVSHRGELDFNNISGYFKDIPTSVTSVFNVIRTNLSDFSFIYLISAQLCQELMPMECSVEFKMGLLLSLVSIQIDSNTAPIPIVGITQNTSFANLLMTQIGNLAARFIAPVDKFETLELKNENFVEANPLLLAKGGVHYIGDWSGLNEPLRNKILKNIDCGYITIDNAPLKYPLHTAIWCYWTNYKNNLNDMKTLGCLIKVFGIPLLLQETSPEKLTDFLLEETMMFKGYTTPNDDLTISSEDMRKYIKYASNVNVEMPLVCAELLRNYFIASRFERPGCLSERAYISLKQMSESFAKLSFRPSVILSDVIGAIYLSEHFIKNVFGPGVFPPPIEAVGNDMENVEIMFTRFKEWLYVYLSRFTPQTN
;
A
#
# COMPACT_ATOMS: atom_id res chain seq x y z
N MET A 1 -31.91 -29.93 4.72
CA MET A 1 -33.31 -29.65 5.11
C MET A 1 -33.34 -28.39 5.94
N ASP A 2 -33.74 -27.32 5.27
CA ASP A 2 -34.61 -26.23 5.73
C ASP A 2 -34.22 -25.50 7.01
N LYS A 3 -33.21 -24.62 6.92
CA LYS A 3 -33.13 -23.42 7.77
C LYS A 3 -32.26 -22.25 7.27
N TYR A 4 -31.92 -22.22 5.98
CA TYR A 4 -31.12 -21.12 5.39
C TYR A 4 -31.78 -20.58 4.13
N HIS A 5 -32.93 -19.95 4.27
CA HIS A 5 -33.47 -19.08 3.25
C HIS A 5 -34.11 -17.84 3.87
N ASN A 6 -33.70 -16.69 3.32
CA ASN A 6 -34.17 -15.32 3.56
C ASN A 6 -33.59 -14.60 4.78
N ILE A 7 -32.58 -13.75 4.57
CA ILE A 7 -32.57 -12.36 5.05
C ILE A 7 -31.89 -11.49 3.99
N LEU A 8 -32.61 -10.46 3.53
CA LEU A 8 -32.14 -9.38 2.67
C LEU A 8 -31.95 -8.13 3.55
N VAL A 9 -30.80 -7.46 3.34
CA VAL A 9 -30.49 -6.03 3.61
C VAL A 9 -30.29 -5.59 5.07
N GLU A 10 -29.10 -5.00 5.29
CA GLU A 10 -28.63 -4.09 6.38
C GLU A 10 -28.31 -4.59 7.80
N GLU A 11 -28.61 -5.83 8.23
CA GLU A 11 -28.36 -6.24 9.64
C GLU A 11 -27.21 -7.25 9.88
N ASP A 12 -26.38 -7.57 8.89
CA ASP A 12 -25.50 -8.75 8.95
C ASP A 12 -24.05 -8.53 9.44
N LEU A 13 -23.78 -7.50 10.27
CA LEU A 13 -22.53 -7.47 11.07
C LEU A 13 -22.70 -8.30 12.36
N ASP A 14 -23.86 -8.20 13.02
CA ASP A 14 -24.14 -8.89 14.28
C ASP A 14 -24.37 -10.40 14.13
N SER A 15 -24.78 -10.87 12.94
CA SER A 15 -24.93 -12.29 12.65
C SER A 15 -23.60 -12.98 12.33
N ILE A 16 -22.63 -12.23 11.78
CA ILE A 16 -21.25 -12.68 11.61
C ILE A 16 -20.54 -12.78 12.96
N LEU A 17 -20.83 -11.85 13.88
CA LEU A 17 -20.27 -11.81 15.25
C LEU A 17 -20.74 -12.96 16.16
N LYS A 18 -21.88 -13.61 15.86
CA LYS A 18 -22.43 -14.70 16.68
C LYS A 18 -21.80 -16.08 16.46
N LEU A 19 -20.84 -16.21 15.54
CA LEU A 19 -20.11 -17.47 15.33
C LEU A 19 -18.96 -17.68 16.33
N ASP A 20 -18.61 -16.67 17.15
CA ASP A 20 -17.52 -16.75 18.13
C ASP A 20 -17.98 -17.12 19.57
N ASP A 21 -19.29 -17.15 19.85
CA ASP A 21 -19.84 -17.46 21.20
C ASP A 21 -20.22 -18.96 21.35
N VAL A 22 -19.27 -19.85 21.08
CA VAL A 22 -19.30 -21.20 21.67
C VAL A 22 -18.20 -21.27 22.71
N ASP A 23 -18.61 -21.24 23.98
CA ASP A 23 -17.77 -21.47 25.15
C ASP A 23 -16.91 -22.73 24.98
N VAL A 24 -15.65 -22.55 24.60
CA VAL A 24 -14.62 -23.60 24.64
C VAL A 24 -13.58 -23.18 25.65
N ASN A 25 -13.54 -23.92 26.77
CA ASN A 25 -12.61 -23.75 27.88
C ASN A 25 -11.17 -23.46 27.41
N SER A 26 -10.62 -22.34 27.88
CA SER A 26 -9.30 -21.79 27.54
C SER A 26 -8.11 -22.67 27.94
N SER A 27 -8.32 -23.72 28.74
CA SER A 27 -7.29 -24.70 29.09
C SER A 27 -7.05 -25.75 28.00
N THR A 28 -8.10 -26.16 27.26
CA THR A 28 -7.98 -27.21 26.22
C THR A 28 -7.38 -26.71 24.91
N LEU A 29 -7.41 -25.40 24.65
CA LEU A 29 -6.82 -24.81 23.44
C LEU A 29 -5.29 -24.73 23.52
N ASN A 30 -4.73 -24.48 24.71
CA ASN A 30 -3.28 -24.41 24.90
C ASN A 30 -2.62 -25.79 24.76
N GLU A 31 -3.25 -26.86 25.25
CA GLU A 31 -2.73 -28.23 25.10
C GLU A 31 -2.81 -28.72 23.63
N SER A 32 -3.83 -28.31 22.86
CA SER A 32 -3.95 -28.68 21.44
C SER A 32 -2.99 -27.90 20.52
N ILE A 33 -2.51 -26.72 20.93
CA ILE A 33 -1.54 -25.93 20.17
C ILE A 33 -0.12 -26.45 20.46
N GLU A 34 0.20 -26.76 21.71
CA GLU A 34 1.50 -27.36 22.08
C GLU A 34 1.70 -28.74 21.41
N SER A 35 0.66 -29.59 21.37
CA SER A 35 0.77 -30.91 20.72
C SER A 35 0.89 -30.86 19.19
N LYS A 36 0.47 -29.77 18.54
CA LYS A 36 0.58 -29.58 17.08
C LYS A 36 1.92 -28.96 16.67
N LEU A 37 2.53 -28.16 17.55
CA LEU A 37 3.87 -27.60 17.36
C LEU A 37 4.97 -28.66 17.47
N ASP A 38 4.83 -29.65 18.36
CA ASP A 38 5.80 -30.74 18.49
C ASP A 38 5.88 -31.66 17.25
N ASN A 39 4.81 -31.75 16.47
CA ASN A 39 4.79 -32.54 15.23
C ASN A 39 5.47 -31.82 14.04
N TYR A 40 5.67 -30.51 14.09
CA TYR A 40 6.39 -29.76 13.05
C TYR A 40 7.91 -29.70 13.28
N LEU A 41 8.39 -30.04 14.47
CA LEU A 41 9.81 -29.93 14.86
C LEU A 41 10.62 -31.23 14.73
N ARG A 42 10.07 -32.29 14.12
CA ARG A 42 10.83 -33.52 13.80
C ARG A 42 11.06 -33.66 12.30
N ILE A 43 12.09 -32.97 11.80
CA ILE A 43 12.82 -33.40 10.60
C ILE A 43 14.27 -33.68 11.02
N SER A 44 14.69 -34.90 10.72
CA SER A 44 15.99 -35.52 11.07
C SER A 44 17.18 -34.86 10.34
N PRO A 45 18.37 -34.80 10.96
CA PRO A 45 19.57 -34.24 10.37
C PRO A 45 20.44 -35.33 9.71
N GLU A 46 20.33 -35.52 8.40
CA GLU A 46 21.37 -36.24 7.63
C GLU A 46 21.53 -35.58 6.26
N GLU A 47 22.71 -34.99 6.05
CA GLU A 47 23.44 -34.73 4.79
C GLU A 47 24.19 -33.40 4.87
N SER A 48 25.21 -33.40 5.74
CA SER A 48 26.37 -32.53 5.64
C SER A 48 27.52 -33.34 5.05
N GLN A 49 27.96 -33.03 3.83
CA GLN A 49 29.37 -33.23 3.43
C GLN A 49 29.76 -32.62 2.06
N LEU A 50 30.92 -31.91 2.11
CA LEU A 50 31.96 -31.66 1.09
C LEU A 50 31.95 -30.28 0.37
N ILE A 51 32.77 -29.26 0.75
CA ILE A 51 34.23 -28.96 0.48
C ILE A 51 34.29 -27.55 -0.21
N PRO A 52 35.33 -26.67 -0.08
CA PRO A 52 36.21 -26.30 1.04
C PRO A 52 36.31 -24.77 1.28
N GLU A 53 36.95 -24.43 2.40
CA GLU A 53 37.46 -23.10 2.72
C GLU A 53 38.64 -22.70 1.82
N THR A 54 38.65 -21.45 1.33
CA THR A 54 39.87 -20.72 1.00
C THR A 54 39.84 -19.37 1.69
N GLY A 55 40.68 -19.20 2.70
CA GLY A 55 40.88 -17.93 3.39
C GLY A 55 41.74 -16.95 2.59
N CYS A 56 41.58 -15.66 2.87
CA CYS A 56 42.71 -14.73 2.92
C CYS A 56 42.31 -13.39 3.58
N ASN A 57 42.89 -13.17 4.76
CA ASN A 57 43.50 -11.94 5.27
C ASN A 57 42.71 -10.62 5.33
N THR A 58 42.36 -10.32 6.58
CA THR A 58 42.17 -8.99 7.17
C THR A 58 43.42 -8.12 7.03
N THR A 59 43.29 -6.94 6.42
CA THR A 59 44.26 -5.84 6.59
C THR A 59 43.52 -4.60 7.07
N GLN A 60 43.74 -4.28 8.34
CA GLN A 60 43.46 -2.96 8.93
C GLN A 60 44.43 -1.94 8.31
N PHE A 61 43.92 -0.82 7.80
CA PHE A 61 44.74 0.36 7.55
C PHE A 61 44.26 1.52 8.42
N GLN A 62 45.17 1.97 9.30
CA GLN A 62 45.09 3.19 10.09
C GLN A 62 45.14 4.41 9.17
N ILE A 63 44.25 5.36 9.42
CA ILE A 63 44.27 6.70 8.80
C ILE A 63 45.22 7.58 9.62
N GLN A 64 46.36 7.94 9.04
CA GLN A 64 47.20 9.05 9.50
C GLN A 64 46.85 10.30 8.67
N ARG A 65 46.53 11.39 9.36
CA ARG A 65 46.39 12.73 8.78
C ARG A 65 47.79 13.26 8.49
N ASP A 66 48.00 13.84 7.32
CA ASP A 66 48.97 14.90 7.12
C ASP A 66 48.54 15.89 6.03
N THR A 67 48.99 17.11 6.24
CA THR A 67 48.60 18.39 5.66
C THR A 67 49.27 18.72 4.32
N GLY A 68 48.60 19.49 3.45
CA GLY A 68 49.28 20.34 2.43
C GLY A 68 48.72 20.25 1.00
N SER A 69 48.09 21.33 0.54
CA SER A 69 47.58 21.65 -0.81
C SER A 69 48.69 21.90 -1.87
N PRO A 70 48.38 22.31 -3.12
CA PRO A 70 47.57 21.67 -4.17
C PRO A 70 48.39 21.46 -5.47
N ILE A 71 48.04 20.50 -6.34
CA ILE A 71 48.61 20.42 -7.69
C ILE A 71 47.48 20.36 -8.72
N SER A 72 47.44 21.42 -9.52
CA SER A 72 46.68 21.62 -10.75
C SER A 72 47.29 20.83 -11.92
N ASN A 73 46.46 20.63 -12.95
CA ASN A 73 46.79 20.17 -14.30
C ASN A 73 46.83 18.65 -14.52
N LEU A 74 45.71 18.13 -15.04
CA LEU A 74 45.74 17.05 -16.02
C LEU A 74 44.73 17.40 -17.12
N SER A 75 45.25 18.10 -18.13
CA SER A 75 44.70 18.15 -19.48
C SER A 75 44.83 16.75 -20.09
N LEU A 76 43.72 16.13 -20.46
CA LEU A 76 43.72 14.97 -21.34
C LEU A 76 42.97 15.31 -22.63
N SER A 77 43.72 15.09 -23.69
CA SER A 77 43.51 15.39 -25.09
C SER A 77 42.29 14.69 -25.68
N SER A 78 41.64 15.42 -26.58
CA SER A 78 40.67 14.93 -27.56
C SER A 78 41.29 13.84 -28.45
N GLU A 79 40.78 12.62 -28.33
CA GLU A 79 40.88 11.61 -29.39
C GLU A 79 39.48 11.23 -29.87
N ASN A 80 39.32 11.31 -31.18
CA ASN A 80 38.12 11.02 -31.94
C ASN A 80 37.63 9.59 -31.69
N ILE A 81 36.42 9.45 -31.18
CA ILE A 81 35.63 8.23 -31.34
C ILE A 81 34.41 8.59 -32.20
N ASN A 82 34.55 8.35 -33.50
CA ASN A 82 33.41 8.11 -34.38
C ASN A 82 32.76 6.80 -33.94
N GLY A 83 31.71 6.89 -33.13
CA GLY A 83 30.85 5.78 -32.75
C GLY A 83 29.40 6.17 -33.03
N ASN A 84 28.70 5.31 -33.77
CA ASN A 84 27.28 5.43 -34.10
C ASN A 84 26.47 5.91 -32.90
N GLY A 85 25.71 6.99 -33.08
CA GLY A 85 24.79 7.49 -32.07
C GLY A 85 23.68 6.48 -31.79
N SER A 86 23.90 5.62 -30.80
CA SER A 86 22.81 5.05 -30.03
C SER A 86 22.30 6.17 -29.12
N THR A 87 21.12 6.69 -29.41
CA THR A 87 20.31 7.37 -28.39
C THR A 87 20.17 6.42 -27.22
N TYR A 88 20.83 6.72 -26.11
CA TYR A 88 20.56 6.07 -24.84
C TYR A 88 19.14 6.48 -24.46
N GLU A 89 18.16 5.61 -24.75
CA GLU A 89 16.86 5.70 -24.11
C GLU A 89 17.09 5.51 -22.61
N THR A 90 16.74 6.52 -21.82
CA THR A 90 16.86 6.46 -20.36
C THR A 90 15.85 5.43 -19.83
N PRO A 91 16.30 4.32 -19.22
CA PRO A 91 15.45 3.16 -18.98
C PRO A 91 14.47 3.33 -17.80
N PHE A 92 14.46 4.49 -17.12
CA PHE A 92 13.73 4.69 -15.86
C PHE A 92 12.47 5.57 -15.96
N ARG A 93 12.16 6.10 -17.15
CA ARG A 93 10.87 6.74 -17.49
C ARG A 93 10.03 5.91 -18.46
N SER A 94 10.19 4.58 -18.44
CA SER A 94 9.62 3.66 -19.44
C SER A 94 8.10 3.62 -19.48
N TYR A 95 7.41 3.92 -18.37
CA TYR A 95 5.95 4.01 -18.38
C TYR A 95 5.46 5.01 -19.43
N TYR A 96 6.22 6.08 -19.72
CA TYR A 96 5.87 7.07 -20.72
C TYR A 96 6.38 6.73 -22.12
N SER A 97 7.49 5.98 -22.25
CA SER A 97 7.96 5.53 -23.57
C SER A 97 6.97 4.55 -24.20
N CYS A 98 6.38 3.64 -23.43
CA CYS A 98 5.32 2.74 -23.90
C CYS A 98 4.02 3.47 -24.30
N LEU A 99 3.66 4.54 -23.59
CA LEU A 99 2.45 5.33 -23.86
C LEU A 99 2.64 6.29 -25.05
N SER A 100 3.85 6.80 -25.28
CA SER A 100 4.18 7.72 -26.38
C SER A 100 4.43 7.01 -27.72
N LEU A 101 4.90 5.75 -27.72
CA LEU A 101 5.17 4.98 -28.94
C LEU A 101 3.96 4.26 -29.54
N GLY A 102 2.80 4.32 -28.88
CA GLY A 102 1.61 3.57 -29.27
C GLY A 102 1.75 2.07 -28.96
N ILE A 103 0.71 1.49 -28.36
CA ILE A 103 0.73 0.08 -27.95
C ILE A 103 0.80 -0.82 -29.19
N SER A 104 1.61 -1.88 -29.12
CA SER A 104 1.83 -2.82 -30.21
C SER A 104 0.50 -3.32 -30.81
N PRO A 105 0.32 -3.32 -32.15
CA PRO A 105 -0.91 -3.80 -32.80
C PRO A 105 -1.21 -5.28 -32.55
N HIS A 106 -0.25 -6.05 -32.02
CA HIS A 106 -0.47 -7.43 -31.58
C HIS A 106 -1.31 -7.53 -30.29
N PHE A 107 -1.24 -6.52 -29.41
CA PHE A 107 -1.96 -6.47 -28.14
C PHE A 107 -3.45 -6.12 -28.31
N GLN A 108 -3.78 -5.26 -29.28
CA GLN A 108 -5.18 -4.91 -29.62
C GLN A 108 -6.05 -6.13 -30.00
N ARG A 109 -5.44 -7.26 -30.39
CA ARG A 109 -6.16 -8.51 -30.70
C ARG A 109 -6.47 -9.36 -29.46
N ASN A 110 -5.66 -9.30 -28.40
CA ASN A 110 -5.83 -10.15 -27.22
C ASN A 110 -6.71 -9.52 -26.12
N CYS A 111 -6.76 -8.18 -26.03
CA CYS A 111 -7.61 -7.46 -25.05
C CYS A 111 -9.08 -7.27 -25.48
N LYS A 112 -9.55 -7.93 -26.54
CA LYS A 112 -10.95 -7.86 -26.98
C LYS A 112 -11.94 -8.67 -26.14
N MET A 113 -11.49 -9.33 -25.08
CA MET A 113 -12.35 -10.14 -24.21
C MET A 113 -12.65 -9.38 -22.92
N VAL A 114 -13.87 -8.84 -22.87
CA VAL A 114 -14.61 -8.37 -21.67
C VAL A 114 -14.17 -7.02 -21.07
N SER A 115 -14.31 -5.95 -21.86
CA SER A 115 -14.76 -4.66 -21.31
C SER A 115 -16.29 -4.66 -21.35
N HIS A 116 -16.94 -4.94 -20.21
CA HIS A 116 -18.33 -4.53 -20.06
C HIS A 116 -18.36 -3.00 -20.03
N ARG A 117 -18.64 -2.42 -21.20
CA ARG A 117 -18.90 -1.00 -21.39
C ARG A 117 -20.09 -0.58 -20.54
N GLY A 118 -19.81 -0.06 -19.35
CA GLY A 118 -20.65 0.99 -18.77
C GLY A 118 -20.30 2.29 -19.48
N GLU A 119 -21.04 2.61 -20.55
CA GLU A 119 -21.03 3.95 -21.14
C GLU A 119 -21.56 4.92 -20.08
N LEU A 120 -20.66 5.59 -19.37
CA LEU A 120 -20.97 6.91 -18.82
C LEU A 120 -20.88 7.88 -19.99
N ASP A 121 -22.01 8.45 -20.39
CA ASP A 121 -22.10 9.54 -21.37
C ASP A 121 -21.31 10.76 -20.84
N PHE A 122 -20.03 10.85 -21.23
CA PHE A 122 -19.08 11.90 -20.83
C PHE A 122 -19.53 13.31 -21.23
N ASN A 123 -20.44 13.43 -22.21
CA ASN A 123 -20.96 14.72 -22.67
C ASN A 123 -21.87 15.41 -21.65
N ASN A 124 -22.38 14.69 -20.63
CA ASN A 124 -23.23 15.28 -19.58
C ASN A 124 -22.50 15.60 -18.26
N ILE A 125 -21.18 15.35 -18.17
CA ILE A 125 -20.38 15.54 -16.92
C ILE A 125 -19.47 16.78 -17.01
N SER A 126 -19.60 17.63 -18.04
CA SER A 126 -18.69 18.76 -18.31
C SER A 126 -18.60 19.82 -17.21
N GLY A 127 -19.48 19.79 -16.20
CA GLY A 127 -19.44 20.65 -15.02
C GLY A 127 -18.51 20.14 -13.90
N TYR A 128 -18.38 18.81 -13.74
CA TYR A 128 -17.67 18.19 -12.61
C TYR A 128 -16.16 18.06 -12.81
N PHE A 129 -15.68 18.13 -14.05
CA PHE A 129 -14.25 18.01 -14.39
C PHE A 129 -13.49 19.35 -14.32
N LYS A 130 -14.16 20.48 -14.04
CA LYS A 130 -13.48 21.79 -13.96
C LYS A 130 -12.48 21.90 -12.80
N ASP A 131 -12.68 21.11 -11.75
CA ASP A 131 -11.85 21.14 -10.54
C ASP A 131 -10.72 20.09 -10.57
N ILE A 132 -10.70 19.20 -11.58
CA ILE A 132 -9.65 18.19 -11.74
C ILE A 132 -8.50 18.81 -12.56
N PRO A 133 -7.24 18.66 -12.12
CA PRO A 133 -6.10 19.12 -12.89
C PRO A 133 -6.03 18.52 -14.30
N THR A 134 -5.63 19.34 -15.27
CA THR A 134 -5.51 18.93 -16.67
C THR A 134 -4.44 17.85 -16.88
N SER A 135 -3.37 17.88 -16.09
CA SER A 135 -2.29 16.87 -16.07
C SER A 135 -2.81 15.48 -15.67
N VAL A 136 -3.71 15.42 -14.69
CA VAL A 136 -4.34 14.16 -14.26
C VAL A 136 -5.34 13.68 -15.30
N THR A 137 -6.11 14.62 -15.87
CA THR A 137 -7.12 14.31 -16.90
C THR A 137 -6.47 13.82 -18.19
N SER A 138 -5.32 14.37 -18.59
CA SER A 138 -4.57 13.91 -19.77
C SER A 138 -4.06 12.48 -19.57
N VAL A 139 -3.44 12.19 -18.42
CA VAL A 139 -2.99 10.83 -18.07
C VAL A 139 -4.16 9.85 -18.04
N PHE A 140 -5.27 10.23 -17.39
CA PHE A 140 -6.47 9.40 -17.31
C PHE A 140 -7.03 9.05 -18.68
N ASN A 141 -7.15 10.05 -19.57
CA ASN A 141 -7.64 9.84 -20.93
C ASN A 141 -6.71 8.95 -21.75
N VAL A 142 -5.39 9.14 -21.65
CA VAL A 142 -4.41 8.32 -22.37
C VAL A 142 -4.50 6.86 -21.93
N ILE A 143 -4.57 6.59 -20.62
CA ILE A 143 -4.64 5.20 -20.11
C ILE A 143 -5.96 4.55 -20.47
N ARG A 144 -7.08 5.23 -20.20
CA ARG A 144 -8.42 4.63 -20.38
C ARG A 144 -8.74 4.26 -21.82
N THR A 145 -8.06 4.85 -22.80
CA THR A 145 -8.22 4.45 -24.20
C THR A 145 -7.75 3.02 -24.47
N ASN A 146 -6.82 2.49 -23.68
CA ASN A 146 -6.16 1.22 -23.98
C ASN A 146 -6.04 0.23 -22.80
N LEU A 147 -6.19 0.69 -21.56
CA LEU A 147 -5.90 -0.08 -20.34
C LEU A 147 -7.02 0.07 -19.30
N SER A 148 -6.97 -0.76 -18.25
CA SER A 148 -7.96 -0.74 -17.16
C SER A 148 -7.80 0.44 -16.21
N ASP A 149 -8.86 0.70 -15.42
CA ASP A 149 -8.85 1.67 -14.33
C ASP A 149 -7.80 1.34 -13.26
N PHE A 150 -7.50 0.05 -13.05
CA PHE A 150 -6.45 -0.39 -12.14
C PHE A 150 -5.07 0.06 -12.64
N SER A 151 -4.79 -0.06 -13.94
CA SER A 151 -3.57 0.42 -14.56
C SER A 151 -3.40 1.94 -14.41
N PHE A 152 -4.50 2.71 -14.48
CA PHE A 152 -4.45 4.15 -14.16
C PHE A 152 -3.98 4.39 -12.72
N ILE A 153 -4.59 3.71 -11.75
CA ILE A 153 -4.27 3.88 -10.33
C ILE A 153 -2.85 3.40 -10.03
N TYR A 154 -2.40 2.34 -10.69
CA TYR A 154 -1.03 1.85 -10.61
C TYR A 154 -0.04 2.92 -11.10
N LEU A 155 -0.28 3.53 -12.26
CA LEU A 155 0.60 4.59 -12.77
C LEU A 155 0.64 5.79 -11.82
N ILE A 156 -0.53 6.27 -11.38
CA ILE A 156 -0.61 7.39 -10.43
C ILE A 156 0.17 7.07 -9.15
N SER A 157 0.05 5.83 -8.64
CA SER A 157 0.80 5.38 -7.47
C SER A 157 2.30 5.31 -7.73
N ALA A 158 2.73 4.89 -8.92
CA ALA A 158 4.13 4.83 -9.31
C ALA A 158 4.77 6.23 -9.42
N GLN A 159 4.02 7.23 -9.90
CA GLN A 159 4.45 8.63 -9.96
C GLN A 159 4.62 9.29 -8.59
N LEU A 160 4.03 8.73 -7.52
CA LEU A 160 4.22 9.27 -6.17
C LEU A 160 5.70 9.19 -5.77
N CYS A 161 6.25 10.34 -5.37
CA CYS A 161 7.65 10.52 -5.01
C CYS A 161 8.65 10.19 -6.12
N GLN A 162 8.26 10.29 -7.41
CA GLN A 162 9.15 10.03 -8.54
C GLN A 162 10.43 10.89 -8.57
N GLU A 163 10.42 12.05 -7.89
CA GLU A 163 11.59 12.94 -7.75
C GLU A 163 12.64 12.39 -6.77
N LEU A 164 12.28 11.42 -5.92
CA LEU A 164 13.13 10.90 -4.85
C LEU A 164 13.47 9.42 -5.03
N MET A 165 12.72 8.71 -5.87
CA MET A 165 12.90 7.29 -6.11
C MET A 165 12.35 6.85 -7.46
N PRO A 166 12.86 5.73 -8.00
CA PRO A 166 12.31 5.12 -9.21
C PRO A 166 10.80 4.87 -9.10
N MET A 167 10.08 4.98 -10.23
CA MET A 167 8.63 4.79 -10.27
C MET A 167 8.20 3.39 -9.84
N GLU A 168 8.94 2.36 -10.26
CA GLU A 168 8.69 0.94 -9.94
C GLU A 168 8.86 0.60 -8.46
N CYS A 169 9.47 1.50 -7.69
CA CYS A 169 9.82 1.22 -6.32
C CYS A 169 8.58 1.23 -5.42
N SER A 170 8.29 0.08 -4.79
CA SER A 170 7.27 -0.06 -3.74
C SER A 170 5.88 0.47 -4.14
N VAL A 171 5.44 0.20 -5.37
CA VAL A 171 4.19 0.75 -5.92
C VAL A 171 2.98 0.32 -5.09
N GLU A 172 2.92 -0.92 -4.61
CA GLU A 172 1.84 -1.42 -3.76
C GLU A 172 1.73 -0.63 -2.45
N PHE A 173 2.88 -0.29 -1.85
CA PHE A 173 2.94 0.51 -0.64
C PHE A 173 2.47 1.95 -0.90
N LYS A 174 2.97 2.57 -1.98
CA LYS A 174 2.53 3.91 -2.43
C LYS A 174 1.02 3.94 -2.72
N MET A 175 0.51 2.88 -3.36
CA MET A 175 -0.91 2.72 -3.67
C MET A 175 -1.76 2.62 -2.41
N GLY A 176 -1.35 1.83 -1.42
CA GLY A 176 -2.08 1.74 -0.16
C GLY A 176 -2.09 3.06 0.63
N LEU A 177 -1.00 3.85 0.59
CA LEU A 177 -0.98 5.20 1.15
C LEU A 177 -1.94 6.14 0.39
N LEU A 178 -1.98 6.07 -0.93
CA LEU A 178 -2.90 6.85 -1.75
C LEU A 178 -4.37 6.52 -1.44
N LEU A 179 -4.71 5.23 -1.32
CA LEU A 179 -6.05 4.77 -0.95
C LEU A 179 -6.45 5.27 0.44
N SER A 180 -5.50 5.31 1.39
CA SER A 180 -5.71 5.88 2.72
C SER A 180 -5.99 7.38 2.65
N LEU A 181 -5.24 8.15 1.85
CA LEU A 181 -5.51 9.59 1.67
C LEU A 181 -6.91 9.86 1.11
N VAL A 182 -7.33 9.10 0.11
CA VAL A 182 -8.64 9.26 -0.53
C VAL A 182 -9.80 8.77 0.35
N SER A 183 -9.51 7.90 1.33
CA SER A 183 -10.50 7.48 2.32
C SER A 183 -10.89 8.57 3.33
N ILE A 184 -10.10 9.64 3.43
CA ILE A 184 -10.34 10.72 4.41
C ILE A 184 -11.54 11.56 3.96
N GLN A 185 -12.67 11.40 4.64
CA GLN A 185 -13.88 12.18 4.40
C GLN A 185 -14.37 12.77 5.73
N ILE A 186 -14.54 14.10 5.77
CA ILE A 186 -14.85 14.83 7.01
C ILE A 186 -16.31 14.60 7.45
N ASP A 187 -17.20 14.38 6.50
CA ASP A 187 -18.65 14.24 6.76
C ASP A 187 -19.12 12.78 6.88
N SER A 188 -18.20 11.81 6.76
CA SER A 188 -18.54 10.40 6.93
C SER A 188 -18.38 9.96 8.40
N ASN A 189 -19.28 9.08 8.85
CA ASN A 189 -19.17 8.42 10.17
C ASN A 189 -18.12 7.31 10.20
N THR A 190 -17.47 7.02 9.07
CA THR A 190 -16.49 5.95 8.94
C THR A 190 -15.08 6.51 9.16
N ALA A 191 -14.35 5.94 10.12
CA ALA A 191 -12.94 6.30 10.31
C ALA A 191 -12.12 5.98 9.04
N PRO A 192 -11.16 6.85 8.64
CA PRO A 192 -10.28 6.59 7.50
C PRO A 192 -9.45 5.31 7.65
N ILE A 193 -8.91 4.81 6.54
CA ILE A 193 -8.09 3.58 6.54
C ILE A 193 -6.77 3.86 7.28
N PRO A 194 -6.50 3.23 8.43
CA PRO A 194 -5.21 3.33 9.10
C PRO A 194 -4.19 2.45 8.38
N ILE A 195 -2.94 2.91 8.29
CA ILE A 195 -1.87 2.19 7.58
C ILE A 195 -0.75 1.85 8.55
N VAL A 196 -0.35 0.57 8.54
CA VAL A 196 0.91 0.10 9.12
C VAL A 196 1.77 -0.50 8.03
N GLY A 197 2.96 0.07 7.84
CA GLY A 197 3.98 -0.45 6.94
C GLY A 197 4.90 -1.43 7.65
N ILE A 198 5.10 -2.63 7.12
CA ILE A 198 6.12 -3.56 7.61
C ILE A 198 7.33 -3.42 6.70
N THR A 199 8.48 -3.13 7.29
CA THR A 199 9.71 -2.84 6.55
C THR A 199 10.93 -3.26 7.35
N GLN A 200 12.03 -3.59 6.67
CA GLN A 200 13.36 -3.61 7.31
C GLN A 200 14.07 -2.26 7.18
N ASN A 201 13.70 -1.47 6.17
CA ASN A 201 14.29 -0.18 5.86
C ASN A 201 13.42 0.97 6.42
N THR A 202 13.83 1.50 7.57
CA THR A 202 13.14 2.59 8.29
C THR A 202 13.25 3.92 7.59
N SER A 203 14.41 4.24 7.03
CA SER A 203 14.64 5.53 6.39
C SER A 203 13.77 5.67 5.16
N PHE A 204 13.63 4.58 4.38
CA PHE A 204 12.79 4.56 3.18
C PHE A 204 11.30 4.68 3.51
N ALA A 205 10.82 3.93 4.51
CA ALA A 205 9.44 4.06 4.98
C ALA A 205 9.14 5.48 5.48
N ASN A 206 10.05 6.04 6.28
CA ASN A 206 9.89 7.39 6.82
C ASN A 206 9.86 8.45 5.72
N LEU A 207 10.74 8.34 4.73
CA LEU A 207 10.78 9.24 3.59
C LEU A 207 9.47 9.17 2.79
N LEU A 208 9.02 7.97 2.42
CA LEU A 208 7.79 7.75 1.66
C LEU A 208 6.55 8.27 2.38
N MET A 209 6.34 7.85 3.63
CA MET A 209 5.17 8.25 4.40
C MET A 209 5.15 9.75 4.67
N THR A 210 6.31 10.40 4.85
CA THR A 210 6.39 11.85 5.02
C THR A 210 6.05 12.59 3.73
N GLN A 211 6.65 12.19 2.61
CA GLN A 211 6.49 12.88 1.33
C GLN A 211 5.08 12.71 0.76
N ILE A 212 4.54 11.49 0.80
CA ILE A 212 3.15 11.23 0.40
C ILE A 212 2.18 11.86 1.40
N GLY A 213 2.50 11.81 2.69
CA GLY A 213 1.69 12.42 3.75
C GLY A 213 1.54 13.93 3.58
N ASN A 214 2.59 14.61 3.10
CA ASN A 214 2.54 16.05 2.79
C ASN A 214 1.51 16.40 1.71
N LEU A 215 1.08 15.45 0.86
CA LEU A 215 0.01 15.68 -0.12
C LEU A 215 -1.38 15.80 0.54
N ALA A 216 -1.54 15.31 1.77
CA ALA A 216 -2.78 15.47 2.53
C ALA A 216 -3.08 16.95 2.82
N ALA A 217 -4.36 17.29 3.04
CA ALA A 217 -4.75 18.65 3.41
C ALA A 217 -4.13 19.11 4.74
N ARG A 218 -3.88 18.17 5.65
CA ARG A 218 -3.13 18.35 6.89
C ARG A 218 -2.23 17.14 7.12
N PHE A 219 -1.00 17.40 7.54
CA PHE A 219 -0.04 16.37 7.90
C PHE A 219 0.61 16.75 9.22
N ILE A 220 0.47 15.90 10.22
CA ILE A 220 1.09 16.08 11.54
C ILE A 220 2.00 14.91 11.80
N ALA A 221 3.30 15.16 11.68
CA ALA A 221 4.35 14.24 12.07
C ALA A 221 4.58 14.27 13.59
N PRO A 222 5.23 13.25 14.16
CA PRO A 222 5.62 13.27 15.55
C PRO A 222 6.63 14.39 15.73
N VAL A 223 6.43 15.23 16.74
CA VAL A 223 7.51 16.11 17.19
C VAL A 223 8.28 15.32 18.24
N ASP A 224 9.57 15.08 17.96
CA ASP A 224 10.50 14.49 18.91
C ASP A 224 10.52 15.37 20.17
N LYS A 225 9.76 14.94 21.19
CA LYS A 225 9.70 15.53 22.53
C LYS A 225 9.16 16.97 22.56
N PHE A 226 7.83 17.11 22.60
CA PHE A 226 7.31 18.14 23.49
C PHE A 226 7.42 17.61 24.91
N GLU A 227 8.33 18.18 25.70
CA GLU A 227 8.08 18.25 27.13
C GLU A 227 6.71 18.92 27.26
N THR A 228 5.70 18.16 27.67
CA THR A 228 4.43 18.73 28.10
C THR A 228 4.80 19.75 29.16
N LEU A 229 4.75 21.03 28.78
CA LEU A 229 4.77 22.12 29.73
C LEU A 229 3.58 21.82 30.63
N GLU A 230 3.85 21.32 31.84
CA GLU A 230 2.87 21.20 32.91
C GLU A 230 2.43 22.62 33.27
N LEU A 231 1.62 23.21 32.41
CA LEU A 231 0.84 24.40 32.70
C LEU A 231 -0.18 23.93 33.72
N LYS A 232 0.20 24.05 35.01
CA LYS A 232 -0.61 23.82 36.21
C LYS A 232 -1.78 24.82 36.30
N ASN A 233 -2.56 24.95 35.24
CA ASN A 233 -3.80 25.69 35.21
C ASN A 233 -4.93 24.68 34.95
N GLU A 234 -5.81 24.51 35.93
CA GLU A 234 -6.84 23.46 36.02
C GLU A 234 -7.91 23.48 34.90
N ASN A 235 -7.82 24.41 33.94
CA ASN A 235 -8.81 24.60 32.87
C ASN A 235 -8.26 24.43 31.45
N PHE A 236 -7.00 24.04 31.27
CA PHE A 236 -6.45 23.77 29.94
C PHE A 236 -6.55 22.30 29.59
N VAL A 237 -7.23 22.01 28.49
CA VAL A 237 -7.34 20.69 27.91
C VAL A 237 -6.49 20.67 26.66
N GLU A 238 -5.39 19.92 26.67
CA GLU A 238 -4.50 19.79 25.52
C GLU A 238 -5.20 19.01 24.40
N ALA A 239 -5.25 19.61 23.20
CA ALA A 239 -5.81 18.95 22.02
C ALA A 239 -4.83 17.86 21.55
N ASN A 240 -5.29 16.61 21.57
CA ASN A 240 -4.55 15.46 21.05
C ASN A 240 -4.08 15.72 19.60
N PRO A 241 -2.82 15.37 19.20
CA PRO A 241 -2.35 15.47 17.82
C PRO A 241 -3.31 14.90 16.77
N LEU A 242 -4.07 13.85 17.11
CA LEU A 242 -5.12 13.28 16.26
C LEU A 242 -6.24 14.26 15.93
N LEU A 243 -6.61 15.16 16.86
CA LEU A 243 -7.62 16.19 16.65
C LEU A 243 -7.08 17.34 15.80
N LEU A 244 -5.81 17.71 16.00
CA LEU A 244 -5.15 18.74 15.19
C LEU A 244 -5.07 18.31 13.72
N ALA A 245 -4.85 17.01 13.48
CA ALA A 245 -4.76 16.41 12.15
C ALA A 245 -6.13 16.10 11.50
N LYS A 246 -7.25 16.60 12.05
CA LYS A 246 -8.61 16.37 11.51
C LYS A 246 -8.69 16.66 10.01
N GLY A 247 -9.18 15.69 9.23
CA GLY A 247 -9.28 15.79 7.78
C GLY A 247 -7.93 15.61 7.06
N GLY A 248 -6.98 14.96 7.71
CA GLY A 248 -5.65 14.71 7.19
C GLY A 248 -5.01 13.47 7.81
N VAL A 249 -3.68 13.46 7.86
CA VAL A 249 -2.88 12.33 8.32
C VAL A 249 -2.15 12.69 9.61
N HIS A 250 -2.23 11.81 10.60
CA HIS A 250 -1.31 11.78 11.72
C HIS A 250 -0.28 10.68 11.50
N TYR A 251 0.94 11.10 11.28
CA TYR A 251 2.08 10.21 11.11
C TYR A 251 2.78 10.00 12.43
N ILE A 252 2.98 8.74 12.81
CA ILE A 252 3.55 8.33 14.10
C ILE A 252 5.04 7.94 14.00
N GLY A 253 5.49 7.51 12.82
CA GLY A 253 6.85 6.97 12.64
C GLY A 253 6.98 5.50 13.07
N ASP A 254 8.11 5.15 13.69
CA ASP A 254 8.42 3.77 14.08
C ASP A 254 7.57 3.32 15.27
N TRP A 255 6.72 2.31 15.04
CA TRP A 255 5.89 1.68 16.05
C TRP A 255 6.68 1.06 17.20
N SER A 256 7.88 0.54 16.91
CA SER A 256 8.76 -0.08 17.90
C SER A 256 9.26 0.94 18.93
N GLY A 257 9.45 2.20 18.50
CA GLY A 257 9.98 3.28 19.33
C GLY A 257 8.95 3.96 20.25
N LEU A 258 7.68 3.58 20.17
CA LEU A 258 6.61 4.23 20.94
C LEU A 258 6.49 3.70 22.37
N ASN A 259 6.15 4.59 23.30
CA ASN A 259 5.79 4.23 24.66
C ASN A 259 4.51 3.39 24.68
N GLU A 260 4.48 2.35 25.51
CA GLU A 260 3.32 1.46 25.68
C GLU A 260 1.98 2.17 25.97
N PRO A 261 1.88 3.16 26.90
CA PRO A 261 0.61 3.85 27.13
C PRO A 261 0.12 4.62 25.89
N LEU A 262 1.04 5.19 25.12
CA LEU A 262 0.70 5.89 23.88
C LEU A 262 0.23 4.90 22.81
N ARG A 263 0.90 3.76 22.66
CA ARG A 263 0.46 2.67 21.75
C ARG A 263 -0.95 2.21 22.09
N ASN A 264 -1.24 1.91 23.36
CA ASN A 264 -2.55 1.45 23.78
C ASN A 264 -3.65 2.51 23.54
N LYS A 265 -3.33 3.80 23.75
CA LYS A 265 -4.24 4.90 23.44
C LYS A 265 -4.54 4.99 21.94
N ILE A 266 -3.51 4.89 21.10
CA ILE A 266 -3.67 4.92 19.63
C ILE A 266 -4.48 3.71 19.14
N LEU A 267 -4.15 2.51 19.61
CA LEU A 267 -4.88 1.29 19.26
C LEU A 267 -6.36 1.40 19.64
N LYS A 268 -6.66 1.87 20.84
CA LYS A 268 -8.03 2.10 21.30
C LYS A 268 -8.76 3.13 20.44
N ASN A 269 -8.11 4.24 20.08
CA ASN A 269 -8.74 5.26 19.23
C ASN A 269 -9.06 4.72 17.83
N ILE A 270 -8.20 3.88 17.25
CA ILE A 270 -8.44 3.23 15.95
C ILE A 270 -9.60 2.24 16.04
N ASP A 271 -9.56 1.35 17.02
CA ASP A 271 -10.55 0.30 17.23
C ASP A 271 -11.95 0.87 17.50
N CYS A 272 -12.01 1.92 18.33
CA CYS A 272 -13.25 2.58 18.69
C CYS A 272 -13.77 3.58 17.65
N GLY A 273 -12.91 4.07 16.75
CA GLY A 273 -13.26 5.13 15.78
C GLY A 273 -13.54 6.50 16.42
N TYR A 274 -13.21 6.71 17.69
CA TYR A 274 -13.34 7.98 18.38
C TYR A 274 -12.09 8.32 19.22
N ILE A 275 -11.81 9.61 19.34
CA ILE A 275 -10.73 10.17 20.15
C ILE A 275 -11.31 10.57 21.49
N THR A 276 -10.77 10.01 22.57
CA THR A 276 -11.02 10.45 23.94
C THR A 276 -9.95 11.45 24.38
N ILE A 277 -10.38 12.56 24.98
CA ILE A 277 -9.47 13.56 25.54
C ILE A 277 -9.20 13.23 27.01
N ASP A 278 -7.94 13.35 27.43
CA ASP A 278 -7.57 13.14 28.83
C ASP A 278 -8.17 14.27 29.67
N ASN A 279 -8.70 13.95 30.85
CA ASN A 279 -9.31 14.89 31.79
C ASN A 279 -10.64 15.54 31.33
N ALA A 280 -11.26 15.08 30.23
CA ALA A 280 -12.59 15.51 29.82
C ALA A 280 -13.43 14.34 29.28
N PRO A 281 -14.74 14.23 29.60
CA PRO A 281 -15.62 13.18 29.07
C PRO A 281 -16.06 13.46 27.61
N LEU A 282 -15.21 14.08 26.80
CA LEU A 282 -15.50 14.45 25.42
C LEU A 282 -15.01 13.36 24.46
N LYS A 283 -15.90 12.96 23.55
CA LYS A 283 -15.61 12.01 22.46
C LYS A 283 -15.75 12.72 21.12
N TYR A 284 -14.72 12.62 20.30
CA TYR A 284 -14.72 13.16 18.93
C TYR A 284 -14.56 12.03 17.92
N PRO A 285 -15.28 12.05 16.79
CA PRO A 285 -15.08 11.06 15.73
C PRO A 285 -13.66 11.13 15.14
N LEU A 286 -13.09 9.97 14.81
CA LEU A 286 -11.77 9.85 14.20
C LEU A 286 -11.84 10.15 12.70
N HIS A 287 -11.65 11.41 12.32
CA HIS A 287 -11.54 11.84 10.91
C HIS A 287 -10.09 12.00 10.43
N THR A 288 -9.16 11.30 11.06
CA THR A 288 -7.73 11.41 10.80
C THR A 288 -7.19 10.03 10.44
N ALA A 289 -6.51 9.92 9.29
CA ALA A 289 -5.81 8.69 8.95
C ALA A 289 -4.54 8.56 9.78
N ILE A 290 -4.30 7.39 10.35
CA ILE A 290 -3.15 7.14 11.23
C ILE A 290 -2.15 6.27 10.49
N TRP A 291 -0.92 6.77 10.35
CA TRP A 291 0.16 6.07 9.64
C TRP A 291 1.33 5.76 10.56
N CYS A 292 1.83 4.53 10.52
CA CYS A 292 3.07 4.12 11.17
C CYS A 292 3.81 3.07 10.33
N TYR A 293 5.07 2.83 10.65
CA TYR A 293 5.80 1.68 10.15
C TYR A 293 6.35 0.84 11.31
N TRP A 294 6.62 -0.43 11.06
CA TRP A 294 7.13 -1.37 12.05
C TRP A 294 8.26 -2.20 11.46
N THR A 295 9.32 -2.36 12.27
CA THR A 295 10.66 -2.75 11.83
C THR A 295 11.08 -4.15 12.24
N ASN A 296 10.33 -4.77 13.14
CA ASN A 296 10.84 -5.90 13.93
C ASN A 296 10.18 -7.22 13.56
N TYR A 297 10.18 -7.57 12.28
CA TYR A 297 9.76 -8.89 11.83
C TYR A 297 10.94 -9.89 11.90
N LYS A 298 11.38 -10.24 13.11
CA LYS A 298 12.41 -11.26 13.33
C LYS A 298 11.84 -12.65 13.66
N ASN A 299 10.53 -12.85 13.42
CA ASN A 299 9.80 -14.08 13.73
C ASN A 299 9.91 -14.56 15.20
N ASN A 300 10.14 -13.64 16.15
CA ASN A 300 10.07 -14.01 17.57
C ASN A 300 8.61 -14.12 18.02
N LEU A 301 8.34 -14.87 19.09
CA LEU A 301 7.00 -15.01 19.68
C LEU A 301 6.35 -13.65 20.02
N ASN A 302 7.15 -12.67 20.46
CA ASN A 302 6.65 -11.32 20.75
C ASN A 302 6.32 -10.51 19.49
N ASP A 303 7.07 -10.74 18.41
CA ASP A 303 6.83 -10.08 17.12
C ASP A 303 5.52 -10.62 16.52
N MET A 304 5.27 -11.93 16.62
CA MET A 304 4.01 -12.55 16.18
C MET A 304 2.80 -12.05 16.98
N LYS A 305 2.94 -11.85 18.30
CA LYS A 305 1.88 -11.25 19.13
C LYS A 305 1.61 -9.80 18.73
N THR A 306 2.66 -9.02 18.50
CA THR A 306 2.55 -7.62 18.08
C THR A 306 1.90 -7.53 16.70
N LEU A 307 2.31 -8.36 15.76
CA LEU A 307 1.72 -8.46 14.44
C LEU A 307 0.24 -8.85 14.51
N GLY A 308 -0.12 -9.86 15.32
CA GLY A 308 -1.52 -10.23 15.55
C GLY A 308 -2.36 -9.07 16.10
N CYS A 309 -1.80 -8.26 16.99
CA CYS A 309 -2.45 -7.04 17.50
C CYS A 309 -2.61 -5.99 16.38
N LEU A 310 -1.57 -5.76 15.59
CA LEU A 310 -1.60 -4.81 14.47
C LEU A 310 -2.62 -5.24 13.40
N ILE A 311 -2.68 -6.51 13.02
CA ILE A 311 -3.68 -7.02 12.06
C ILE A 311 -5.10 -6.83 12.61
N LYS A 312 -5.33 -7.04 13.90
CA LYS A 312 -6.65 -6.82 14.52
C LYS A 312 -7.10 -5.37 14.44
N VAL A 313 -6.20 -4.41 14.65
CA VAL A 313 -6.57 -2.98 14.78
C VAL A 313 -6.40 -2.19 13.48
N PHE A 314 -5.35 -2.44 12.71
CA PHE A 314 -5.10 -1.78 11.41
C PHE A 314 -5.79 -2.50 10.24
N GLY A 315 -6.17 -3.78 10.43
CA GLY A 315 -6.77 -4.60 9.39
C GLY A 315 -5.73 -5.19 8.45
N ILE A 316 -5.24 -4.40 7.49
CA ILE A 316 -4.35 -4.86 6.41
C ILE A 316 -3.01 -4.11 6.49
N PRO A 317 -1.96 -4.73 7.05
CA PRO A 317 -0.61 -4.21 6.95
C PRO A 317 -0.13 -4.17 5.49
N LEU A 318 0.69 -3.18 5.14
CA LEU A 318 1.32 -3.08 3.83
C LEU A 318 2.81 -3.42 3.94
N LEU A 319 3.33 -4.17 2.99
CA LEU A 319 4.74 -4.51 2.95
C LEU A 319 5.50 -3.48 2.12
N LEU A 320 6.58 -2.94 2.68
CA LEU A 320 7.53 -2.16 1.91
C LEU A 320 8.58 -3.11 1.33
N GLN A 321 8.54 -3.32 0.03
CA GLN A 321 9.50 -4.20 -0.64
C GLN A 321 10.89 -3.58 -0.65
N GLU A 322 11.90 -4.41 -0.43
CA GLU A 322 13.29 -4.00 -0.60
C GLU A 322 13.58 -3.76 -2.07
N THR A 323 14.09 -2.58 -2.38
CA THR A 323 14.49 -2.22 -3.73
C THR A 323 15.94 -2.58 -3.94
N SER A 324 16.26 -3.13 -5.10
CA SER A 324 17.64 -3.45 -5.46
C SER A 324 18.52 -2.18 -5.34
N PRO A 325 19.64 -2.23 -4.60
CA PRO A 325 20.49 -1.07 -4.38
C PRO A 325 21.08 -0.52 -5.69
N GLU A 326 21.27 -1.37 -6.69
CA GLU A 326 21.74 -1.01 -8.03
C GLU A 326 20.78 -0.01 -8.70
N LYS A 327 19.50 -0.37 -8.85
CA LYS A 327 18.47 0.53 -9.41
C LYS A 327 18.39 1.88 -8.69
N LEU A 328 18.51 1.87 -7.36
CA LEU A 328 18.48 3.11 -6.58
C LEU A 328 19.73 3.97 -6.81
N THR A 329 20.89 3.33 -6.94
CA THR A 329 22.16 4.02 -7.24
C THR A 329 22.14 4.62 -8.63
N ASP A 330 21.66 3.88 -9.62
CA ASP A 330 21.53 4.34 -11.01
C ASP A 330 20.59 5.56 -11.09
N PHE A 331 19.45 5.49 -10.42
CA PHE A 331 18.50 6.60 -10.34
C PHE A 331 19.11 7.84 -9.67
N LEU A 332 19.79 7.69 -8.53
CA LEU A 332 20.42 8.82 -7.85
C LEU A 332 21.53 9.44 -8.71
N LEU A 333 22.30 8.61 -9.43
CA LEU A 333 23.33 9.09 -10.34
C LEU A 333 22.69 9.90 -11.48
N GLU A 334 21.61 9.40 -12.08
CA GLU A 334 20.88 10.10 -13.15
C GLU A 334 20.31 11.44 -12.67
N GLU A 335 19.63 11.47 -11.52
CA GLU A 335 19.09 12.71 -10.93
C GLU A 335 20.19 13.75 -10.69
N THR A 336 21.36 13.33 -10.19
CA THR A 336 22.49 14.26 -9.98
C THR A 336 23.11 14.75 -11.28
N MET A 337 23.07 13.95 -12.35
CA MET A 337 23.51 14.38 -13.69
C MET A 337 22.52 15.38 -14.29
N MET A 338 21.22 15.13 -14.15
CA MET A 338 20.14 16.00 -14.65
C MET A 338 20.18 17.39 -14.02
N PHE A 339 20.43 17.46 -12.71
CA PHE A 339 20.62 18.71 -11.98
C PHE A 339 21.76 19.58 -12.56
N LYS A 340 22.73 18.98 -13.25
CA LYS A 340 23.86 19.68 -13.89
C LYS A 340 23.55 20.22 -15.31
N GLY A 341 22.29 20.21 -15.74
CA GLY A 341 21.85 20.89 -16.96
C GLY A 341 21.65 20.01 -18.18
N TYR A 342 21.63 18.69 -18.02
CA TYR A 342 21.14 17.79 -19.07
C TYR A 342 19.61 17.79 -19.01
N THR A 343 18.98 18.53 -19.93
CA THR A 343 17.53 18.61 -20.02
C THR A 343 16.99 17.34 -20.68
N THR A 344 16.07 16.65 -20.01
CA THR A 344 15.22 15.67 -20.69
C THR A 344 14.13 16.38 -21.48
N PRO A 345 13.63 15.75 -22.56
CA PRO A 345 12.41 16.24 -23.21
C PRO A 345 11.28 16.30 -22.17
N ASN A 346 10.51 17.40 -22.21
CA ASN A 346 9.33 17.57 -21.38
C ASN A 346 8.45 16.32 -21.44
N ASP A 347 8.22 15.74 -20.28
CA ASP A 347 7.42 14.53 -20.14
C ASP A 347 6.00 14.96 -19.83
N ASP A 348 5.22 15.19 -20.89
CA ASP A 348 3.87 15.77 -20.87
C ASP A 348 2.85 14.99 -20.02
N LEU A 349 3.25 13.82 -19.49
CA LEU A 349 2.46 12.92 -18.67
C LEU A 349 2.86 12.91 -17.17
N THR A 350 3.84 13.73 -16.77
CA THR A 350 4.22 13.89 -15.36
C THR A 350 3.24 14.79 -14.62
N ILE A 351 2.78 14.33 -13.45
CA ILE A 351 1.84 15.09 -12.60
C ILE A 351 2.63 15.80 -11.51
N SER A 352 2.41 17.11 -11.37
CA SER A 352 3.03 17.92 -10.31
C SER A 352 2.44 17.58 -8.93
N SER A 353 3.22 17.79 -7.86
CA SER A 353 2.74 17.58 -6.48
C SER A 353 1.51 18.43 -6.12
N GLU A 354 1.39 19.63 -6.70
CA GLU A 354 0.24 20.52 -6.48
C GLU A 354 -1.03 20.00 -7.18
N ASP A 355 -0.89 19.49 -8.40
CA ASP A 355 -1.99 18.84 -9.11
C ASP A 355 -2.39 17.54 -8.40
N MET A 356 -1.43 16.75 -7.93
CA MET A 356 -1.71 15.55 -7.15
C MET A 356 -2.53 15.87 -5.88
N ARG A 357 -2.18 16.95 -5.16
CA ARG A 357 -2.94 17.42 -3.99
C ARG A 357 -4.38 17.80 -4.36
N LYS A 358 -4.59 18.54 -5.45
CA LYS A 358 -5.93 18.92 -5.93
C LYS A 358 -6.74 17.69 -6.32
N TYR A 359 -6.12 16.74 -7.01
CA TYR A 359 -6.73 15.48 -7.40
C TYR A 359 -7.15 14.64 -6.19
N ILE A 360 -6.29 14.45 -5.21
CA ILE A 360 -6.62 13.69 -3.98
C ILE A 360 -7.79 14.36 -3.25
N LYS A 361 -7.77 15.69 -3.12
CA LYS A 361 -8.85 16.46 -2.50
C LYS A 361 -10.17 16.32 -3.25
N TYR A 362 -10.13 16.25 -4.58
CA TYR A 362 -11.32 15.99 -5.38
C TYR A 362 -11.83 14.57 -5.16
N ALA A 363 -10.96 13.58 -5.31
CA ALA A 363 -11.30 12.16 -5.19
C ALA A 363 -11.88 11.83 -3.81
N SER A 364 -11.36 12.42 -2.72
CA SER A 364 -11.87 12.18 -1.36
C SER A 364 -13.33 12.61 -1.16
N ASN A 365 -13.81 13.59 -1.93
CA ASN A 365 -15.18 14.12 -1.85
C ASN A 365 -16.19 13.33 -2.71
N VAL A 366 -15.73 12.39 -3.53
CA VAL A 366 -16.62 11.54 -4.32
C VAL A 366 -17.31 10.56 -3.37
N ASN A 367 -18.65 10.59 -3.36
CA ASN A 367 -19.44 9.59 -2.65
C ASN A 367 -19.55 8.34 -3.52
N VAL A 368 -19.25 7.18 -2.93
CA VAL A 368 -19.20 5.91 -3.64
C VAL A 368 -20.11 4.90 -2.95
N GLU A 369 -20.92 4.21 -3.75
CA GLU A 369 -21.76 3.12 -3.30
C GLU A 369 -21.15 1.77 -3.67
N MET A 370 -21.26 0.78 -2.78
CA MET A 370 -20.82 -0.60 -2.98
C MET A 370 -22.00 -1.47 -3.48
N PRO A 371 -21.99 -1.95 -4.73
CA PRO A 371 -23.03 -2.85 -5.22
C PRO A 371 -22.99 -4.21 -4.53
N LEU A 372 -24.15 -4.88 -4.47
CA LEU A 372 -24.28 -6.20 -3.82
C LEU A 372 -23.33 -7.25 -4.42
N VAL A 373 -23.18 -7.30 -5.74
CA VAL A 373 -22.30 -8.26 -6.41
C VAL A 373 -20.83 -8.07 -6.00
N CYS A 374 -20.40 -6.82 -5.81
CA CYS A 374 -19.05 -6.49 -5.34
C CYS A 374 -18.87 -6.88 -3.87
N ALA A 375 -19.88 -6.61 -3.03
CA ALA A 375 -19.88 -7.02 -1.63
C ALA A 375 -19.87 -8.54 -1.45
N GLU A 376 -20.61 -9.28 -2.29
CA GLU A 376 -20.62 -10.75 -2.31
C GLU A 376 -19.27 -11.34 -2.68
N LEU A 377 -18.62 -10.81 -3.73
CA LEU A 377 -17.26 -11.22 -4.10
C LEU A 377 -16.30 -11.04 -2.93
N LEU A 378 -16.33 -9.86 -2.29
CA LEU A 378 -15.47 -9.54 -1.16
C LEU A 378 -15.74 -10.46 0.04
N ARG A 379 -17.01 -10.73 0.34
CA ARG A 379 -17.43 -11.65 1.41
C ARG A 379 -16.93 -13.07 1.15
N ASN A 380 -17.10 -13.57 -0.07
CA ASN A 380 -16.66 -14.92 -0.43
C ASN A 380 -15.14 -15.07 -0.30
N TYR A 381 -14.38 -14.06 -0.73
CA TYR A 381 -12.94 -14.00 -0.52
C TYR A 381 -12.57 -13.99 0.96
N PHE A 382 -13.20 -13.14 1.76
CA PHE A 382 -12.93 -13.07 3.20
C PHE A 382 -13.11 -14.42 3.90
N ILE A 383 -14.20 -15.13 3.61
CA ILE A 383 -14.50 -16.44 4.18
C ILE A 383 -13.48 -17.48 3.70
N ALA A 384 -13.21 -17.54 2.39
CA ALA A 384 -12.27 -18.50 1.80
C ALA A 384 -10.86 -18.33 2.36
N SER A 385 -10.36 -17.09 2.43
CA SER A 385 -9.02 -16.79 2.92
C SER A 385 -8.85 -17.13 4.40
N ARG A 386 -9.86 -16.88 5.25
CA ARG A 386 -9.83 -17.28 6.67
C ARG A 386 -9.92 -18.79 6.86
N PHE A 387 -10.62 -19.49 5.98
CA PHE A 387 -10.71 -20.94 6.01
C PHE A 387 -9.37 -21.58 5.64
N GLU A 388 -8.71 -21.10 4.57
CA GLU A 388 -7.41 -21.65 4.15
C GLU A 388 -6.27 -21.23 5.10
N ARG A 389 -6.26 -19.97 5.54
CA ARG A 389 -5.20 -19.38 6.38
C ARG A 389 -5.84 -18.75 7.62
N PRO A 390 -6.07 -19.53 8.70
CA PRO A 390 -6.67 -19.00 9.92
C PRO A 390 -5.86 -17.82 10.50
N GLY A 391 -6.55 -16.73 10.83
CA GLY A 391 -5.94 -15.54 11.41
C GLY A 391 -5.30 -14.56 10.41
N CYS A 392 -5.36 -14.81 9.10
CA CYS A 392 -4.79 -13.89 8.10
C CYS A 392 -5.56 -12.57 7.94
N LEU A 393 -6.89 -12.59 8.14
CA LEU A 393 -7.77 -11.44 7.99
C LEU A 393 -8.63 -11.28 9.25
N SER A 394 -8.53 -10.11 9.89
CA SER A 394 -9.42 -9.70 10.99
C SER A 394 -10.74 -9.14 10.46
N GLU A 395 -11.74 -8.98 11.33
CA GLU A 395 -12.96 -8.24 10.97
C GLU A 395 -12.64 -6.83 10.47
N ARG A 396 -11.68 -6.16 11.12
CA ARG A 396 -11.18 -4.87 10.68
C ARG A 396 -10.60 -4.92 9.27
N ALA A 397 -9.94 -6.01 8.88
CA ALA A 397 -9.43 -6.17 7.53
C ALA A 397 -10.56 -6.20 6.48
N TYR A 398 -11.74 -6.77 6.81
CA TYR A 398 -12.90 -6.71 5.91
C TYR A 398 -13.39 -5.27 5.70
N ILE A 399 -13.46 -4.48 6.77
CA ILE A 399 -13.79 -3.05 6.71
C ILE A 399 -12.75 -2.31 5.85
N SER A 400 -11.47 -2.54 6.09
CA SER A 400 -10.39 -1.94 5.30
C SER A 400 -10.45 -2.33 3.82
N LEU A 401 -10.75 -3.59 3.49
CA LEU A 401 -10.92 -4.05 2.10
C LEU A 401 -12.07 -3.31 1.41
N LYS A 402 -13.22 -3.21 2.09
CA LYS A 402 -14.38 -2.48 1.57
C LYS A 402 -14.02 -1.02 1.28
N GLN A 403 -13.38 -0.34 2.25
CA GLN A 403 -12.95 1.04 2.11
C GLN A 403 -11.89 1.22 1.02
N MET A 404 -10.96 0.26 0.86
CA MET A 404 -9.98 0.28 -0.24
C MET A 404 -10.67 0.19 -1.60
N SER A 405 -11.66 -0.70 -1.76
CA SER A 405 -12.44 -0.80 -3.00
C SER A 405 -13.23 0.48 -3.30
N GLU A 406 -13.80 1.13 -2.29
CA GLU A 406 -14.42 2.45 -2.44
C GLU A 406 -13.39 3.51 -2.86
N SER A 407 -12.21 3.53 -2.24
CA SER A 407 -11.12 4.44 -2.61
C SER A 407 -10.61 4.22 -4.04
N PHE A 408 -10.56 2.97 -4.53
CA PHE A 408 -10.24 2.68 -5.93
C PHE A 408 -11.27 3.33 -6.88
N ALA A 409 -12.57 3.17 -6.59
CA ALA A 409 -13.62 3.82 -7.37
C ALA A 409 -13.55 5.36 -7.32
N LYS A 410 -13.27 5.93 -6.14
CA LYS A 410 -13.04 7.38 -5.95
C LYS A 410 -11.91 7.91 -6.83
N LEU A 411 -10.77 7.20 -6.87
CA LEU A 411 -9.62 7.55 -7.71
C LEU A 411 -9.97 7.49 -9.21
N SER A 412 -10.81 6.55 -9.63
CA SER A 412 -11.30 6.47 -11.01
C SER A 412 -12.45 7.44 -11.34
N PHE A 413 -12.79 8.36 -10.44
CA PHE A 413 -13.89 9.33 -10.59
C PHE A 413 -15.28 8.69 -10.74
N ARG A 414 -15.50 7.52 -10.14
CA ARG A 414 -16.77 6.79 -10.26
C ARG A 414 -17.59 6.86 -8.98
N PRO A 415 -18.93 6.95 -9.09
CA PRO A 415 -19.83 6.94 -7.93
C PRO A 415 -20.16 5.52 -7.43
N SER A 416 -19.65 4.47 -8.07
CA SER A 416 -19.96 3.09 -7.69
C SER A 416 -18.77 2.16 -7.92
N VAL A 417 -18.60 1.21 -7.00
CA VAL A 417 -17.52 0.20 -7.02
C VAL A 417 -17.80 -0.87 -8.06
N ILE A 418 -16.78 -1.22 -8.87
CA ILE A 418 -16.84 -2.36 -9.78
C ILE A 418 -16.03 -3.55 -9.26
N LEU A 419 -16.20 -4.72 -9.88
CA LEU A 419 -15.46 -5.94 -9.51
C LEU A 419 -13.94 -5.75 -9.57
N SER A 420 -13.42 -4.99 -10.53
CA SER A 420 -11.98 -4.71 -10.63
C SER A 420 -11.44 -3.97 -9.40
N ASP A 421 -12.22 -3.10 -8.76
CA ASP A 421 -11.81 -2.36 -7.56
C ASP A 421 -11.70 -3.29 -6.35
N VAL A 422 -12.63 -4.24 -6.26
CA VAL A 422 -12.60 -5.31 -5.25
C VAL A 422 -11.38 -6.20 -5.46
N ILE A 423 -11.11 -6.59 -6.72
CA ILE A 423 -9.94 -7.40 -7.06
C ILE A 423 -8.65 -6.62 -6.75
N GLY A 424 -8.58 -5.32 -7.01
CA GLY A 424 -7.42 -4.48 -6.66
C GLY A 424 -7.16 -4.40 -5.16
N ALA A 425 -8.22 -4.28 -4.34
CA ALA A 425 -8.09 -4.33 -2.88
C ALA A 425 -7.60 -5.71 -2.40
N ILE A 426 -8.14 -6.78 -2.98
CA ILE A 426 -7.72 -8.17 -2.68
C ILE A 426 -6.27 -8.42 -3.12
N TYR A 427 -5.84 -7.84 -4.24
CA TYR A 427 -4.44 -7.91 -4.71
C TYR A 427 -3.48 -7.32 -3.67
N LEU A 428 -3.78 -6.12 -3.15
CA LEU A 428 -2.97 -5.50 -2.10
C LEU A 428 -2.95 -6.34 -0.81
N SER A 429 -4.08 -6.94 -0.42
CA SER A 429 -4.10 -7.79 0.78
C SER A 429 -3.34 -9.09 0.59
N GLU A 430 -3.49 -9.77 -0.56
CA GLU A 430 -2.75 -11.00 -0.84
C GLU A 430 -1.24 -10.78 -0.91
N HIS A 431 -0.80 -9.59 -1.33
CA HIS A 431 0.61 -9.23 -1.27
C HIS A 431 1.16 -9.35 0.16
N PHE A 432 0.40 -8.87 1.15
CA PHE A 432 0.75 -9.05 2.57
C PHE A 432 0.61 -10.51 3.02
N ILE A 433 -0.52 -11.14 2.73
CA ILE A 433 -0.82 -12.48 3.26
C ILE A 433 0.19 -13.52 2.74
N LYS A 434 0.53 -13.48 1.45
CA LYS A 434 1.50 -14.40 0.83
C LYS A 434 2.87 -14.34 1.50
N ASN A 435 3.33 -13.14 1.85
CA ASN A 435 4.67 -12.92 2.42
C ASN A 435 4.74 -13.22 3.92
N VAL A 436 3.65 -13.02 4.67
CA VAL A 436 3.62 -13.24 6.13
C VAL A 436 3.13 -14.63 6.52
N PHE A 437 2.04 -15.09 5.91
CA PHE A 437 1.42 -16.39 6.22
C PHE A 437 1.84 -17.49 5.25
N GLY A 438 2.62 -17.13 4.22
CA GLY A 438 3.09 -18.05 3.19
C GLY A 438 2.14 -18.19 1.99
N PRO A 439 2.59 -18.91 0.95
CA PRO A 439 1.90 -18.98 -0.35
C PRO A 439 0.53 -19.68 -0.34
N GLY A 440 0.14 -20.37 0.73
CA GLY A 440 -1.09 -21.18 0.74
C GLY A 440 -1.00 -22.40 -0.20
N VAL A 441 -2.13 -23.09 -0.39
CA VAL A 441 -2.21 -24.29 -1.24
C VAL A 441 -2.29 -23.89 -2.72
N PHE A 442 -2.82 -22.72 -3.02
CA PHE A 442 -2.93 -22.19 -4.39
C PHE A 442 -2.49 -20.73 -4.43
N PRO A 443 -1.17 -20.48 -4.54
CA PRO A 443 -0.62 -19.14 -4.40
C PRO A 443 -1.09 -18.18 -5.49
N PRO A 444 -1.32 -16.91 -5.14
CA PRO A 444 -1.64 -15.90 -6.13
C PRO A 444 -0.43 -15.56 -7.01
N PRO A 445 -0.65 -15.24 -8.30
CA PRO A 445 0.39 -14.87 -9.27
C PRO A 445 0.83 -13.41 -9.06
N ILE A 446 1.35 -13.13 -7.86
CA ILE A 446 1.94 -11.85 -7.49
C ILE A 446 3.42 -11.92 -7.83
N GLU A 447 3.77 -11.35 -8.96
CA GLU A 447 5.13 -11.25 -9.51
C GLU A 447 5.55 -9.78 -9.58
N ALA A 448 6.85 -9.50 -9.50
CA ALA A 448 7.37 -8.15 -9.70
C ALA A 448 7.03 -7.69 -11.12
N VAL A 449 6.24 -6.63 -11.22
CA VAL A 449 5.83 -6.08 -12.52
C VAL A 449 7.03 -5.39 -13.14
N GLY A 450 7.36 -5.74 -14.38
CA GLY A 450 8.36 -5.03 -15.17
C GLY A 450 7.94 -3.59 -15.47
N ASN A 451 8.79 -2.85 -16.18
CA ASN A 451 8.68 -1.39 -16.29
C ASN A 451 7.59 -0.91 -17.29
N ASP A 452 6.68 -1.80 -17.71
CA ASP A 452 5.73 -1.53 -18.78
C ASP A 452 4.28 -1.65 -18.27
N MET A 453 3.44 -0.68 -18.64
CA MET A 453 2.00 -0.70 -18.29
C MET A 453 1.26 -1.91 -18.87
N GLU A 454 1.74 -2.49 -19.98
CA GLU A 454 1.19 -3.72 -20.56
C GLU A 454 1.35 -4.91 -19.60
N ASN A 455 2.50 -4.99 -18.92
CA ASN A 455 2.77 -6.05 -17.95
C ASN A 455 1.87 -5.90 -16.71
N VAL A 456 1.55 -4.66 -16.30
CA VAL A 456 0.59 -4.39 -15.21
C VAL A 456 -0.78 -4.96 -15.57
N GLU A 457 -1.27 -4.72 -16.78
CA GLU A 457 -2.58 -5.19 -17.24
C GLU A 457 -2.64 -6.72 -17.33
N ILE A 458 -1.58 -7.34 -17.86
CA ILE A 458 -1.46 -8.81 -17.95
C ILE A 458 -1.44 -9.42 -16.55
N MET A 459 -0.65 -8.86 -15.63
CA MET A 459 -0.57 -9.31 -14.24
C MET A 459 -1.95 -9.21 -13.57
N PHE A 460 -2.63 -8.07 -13.70
CA PHE A 460 -3.94 -7.87 -13.09
C PHE A 460 -4.99 -8.83 -13.65
N THR A 461 -4.95 -9.11 -14.95
CA THR A 461 -5.83 -10.09 -15.60
C THR A 461 -5.56 -11.51 -15.07
N ARG A 462 -4.30 -11.93 -14.97
CA ARG A 462 -3.92 -13.23 -14.39
C ARG A 462 -4.37 -13.35 -12.93
N PHE A 463 -4.22 -12.30 -12.14
CA PHE A 463 -4.66 -12.28 -10.76
C PHE A 463 -6.19 -12.41 -10.65
N LYS A 464 -6.93 -11.71 -11.51
CA LYS A 464 -8.39 -11.82 -11.62
C LYS A 464 -8.82 -13.26 -11.96
N GLU A 465 -8.20 -13.89 -12.95
CA GLU A 465 -8.48 -15.28 -13.33
C GLU A 465 -8.19 -16.24 -12.16
N TRP A 466 -7.03 -16.06 -11.50
CA TRP A 466 -6.67 -16.81 -10.31
C TRP A 466 -7.72 -16.68 -9.20
N LEU A 467 -8.21 -15.46 -8.92
CA LEU A 467 -9.19 -15.24 -7.85
C LEU A 467 -10.50 -15.99 -8.11
N TYR A 468 -11.01 -15.97 -9.35
CA TYR A 468 -12.23 -16.73 -9.66
C TYR A 468 -12.03 -18.24 -9.50
N VAL A 469 -10.89 -18.77 -9.94
CA VAL A 469 -10.55 -20.19 -9.75
C VAL A 469 -10.39 -20.50 -8.26
N TYR A 470 -9.73 -19.64 -7.51
CA TYR A 470 -9.54 -19.76 -6.06
C TYR A 470 -10.88 -19.87 -5.33
N LEU A 471 -11.81 -18.94 -5.57
CA LEU A 471 -13.12 -18.91 -4.92
C LEU A 471 -14.00 -20.10 -5.32
N SER A 472 -13.89 -20.58 -6.57
CA SER A 472 -14.66 -21.73 -7.05
C SER A 472 -14.40 -23.01 -6.25
N ARG A 473 -13.25 -23.11 -5.58
CA ARG A 473 -12.88 -24.25 -4.72
C ARG A 473 -13.63 -24.26 -3.39
N PHE A 474 -14.12 -23.10 -2.96
CA PHE A 474 -14.81 -22.92 -1.67
C PHE A 474 -16.31 -22.69 -1.84
N THR A 475 -16.77 -22.53 -3.08
CA THR A 475 -18.21 -22.47 -3.35
C THR A 475 -18.75 -23.90 -3.45
N PRO A 476 -19.75 -24.30 -2.64
CA PRO A 476 -20.33 -25.63 -2.77
C PRO A 476 -20.95 -25.76 -4.17
N GLN A 477 -20.50 -26.78 -4.93
CA GLN A 477 -21.16 -27.14 -6.18
C GLN A 477 -22.60 -27.55 -5.84
N THR A 478 -23.56 -26.72 -6.24
CA THR A 478 -24.97 -27.07 -6.22
C THR A 478 -25.17 -28.09 -7.35
N ASN A 479 -25.16 -29.38 -6.98
CA ASN A 479 -25.59 -30.48 -7.84
C ASN A 479 -27.10 -30.55 -7.92
#